data_AF-A0AAE0UPJ8-F1
#
_entry.id   AF-A0AAE0UPJ8-F1
#
_cell.length_a   1.000
_cell.length_b   1.000
_cell.length_c   1.000
_cell.angle_alpha   90.00
_cell.angle_beta   90.00
_cell.angle_gamma   90.00
#
_symmetry.space_group_name_H-M   'P 1'
#
loop_
_entity.id
_entity.type
_entity.pdbx_description
1 polymer ?
#
loop_
_entity_poly.entity_id
_entity_poly.type
_entity_poly.pdbx_seq_one_letter_code
_entity_poly.pdbx_strand_id
1 'polypeptide(L)'
;MAPMAVVVNPGLDRSAYRPLVRRSKPVLKQVKTWPAGANSALQNCFECTDWNMFREAATNGDSINLEEYTTSVTSYIGKCIDDVTVSKTITTRSNQKPWMTAEMHALLKSRLRAPSELRIRWP
;
A
#
# COMPACT_ATOMS: atom_id res chain seq x y z
N MET A 1 26.83 -25.67 -31.05
CA MET A 1 25.41 -25.79 -30.66
C MET A 1 25.35 -26.64 -29.41
N ALA A 2 25.04 -26.05 -28.26
CA ALA A 2 24.79 -26.79 -27.02
C ALA A 2 23.44 -26.31 -26.48
N PRO A 3 22.44 -27.20 -26.35
CA PRO A 3 21.15 -26.79 -25.82
C PRO A 3 21.31 -26.46 -24.33
N MET A 4 20.78 -25.31 -23.92
CA MET A 4 20.64 -24.96 -22.51
C MET A 4 19.74 -26.02 -21.86
N ALA A 5 20.33 -26.91 -21.07
CA ALA A 5 19.61 -27.93 -20.35
C ALA A 5 18.62 -27.25 -19.39
N VAL A 6 17.32 -27.49 -19.61
CA VAL A 6 16.32 -27.23 -18.59
C VAL A 6 16.67 -28.15 -17.42
N VAL A 7 17.19 -27.58 -16.34
CA VAL A 7 17.39 -28.31 -15.07
C VAL A 7 16.00 -28.61 -14.51
N VAL A 8 15.43 -29.71 -14.96
CA VAL A 8 14.26 -30.32 -14.33
C VAL A 8 14.77 -30.90 -13.02
N ASN A 9 14.54 -30.20 -11.91
CA ASN A 9 14.83 -30.71 -10.58
C ASN A 9 14.12 -32.07 -10.39
N PRO A 10 14.86 -33.20 -10.36
CA PRO A 10 14.26 -34.50 -10.21
C PRO A 10 14.11 -34.76 -8.70
N GLY A 11 13.02 -34.25 -8.12
CA GLY A 11 12.82 -34.39 -6.67
C GLY A 11 11.46 -33.98 -6.12
N LEU A 12 10.49 -33.58 -6.96
CA LEU A 12 9.10 -33.41 -6.51
C LEU A 12 8.22 -34.46 -7.16
N ASP A 13 8.03 -35.56 -6.44
CA ASP A 13 6.80 -36.33 -6.51
C ASP A 13 5.61 -35.36 -6.42
N ARG A 14 4.77 -35.33 -7.46
CA ARG A 14 3.59 -34.45 -7.54
C ARG A 14 2.59 -34.73 -6.42
N SER A 15 2.72 -35.85 -5.71
CA SER A 15 1.90 -36.23 -4.54
C SER A 15 2.12 -35.31 -3.31
N ALA A 16 3.30 -34.69 -3.16
CA ALA A 16 3.67 -34.00 -1.91
C ALA A 16 3.75 -32.47 -2.00
N TYR A 17 3.44 -31.83 -3.13
CA TYR A 17 3.45 -30.37 -3.21
C TYR A 17 2.19 -29.76 -2.58
N ARG A 18 2.32 -29.27 -1.35
CA ARG A 18 1.32 -28.36 -0.76
C ARG A 18 1.67 -26.92 -1.13
N PRO A 19 0.88 -26.24 -1.99
CA PRO A 19 1.12 -24.84 -2.37
C PRO A 19 1.21 -23.94 -1.13
N LEU A 20 2.08 -22.94 -1.16
CA LEU A 20 2.29 -22.00 -0.04
C LEU A 20 1.00 -21.30 0.42
N VAL A 21 0.04 -21.08 -0.49
CA VAL A 21 -1.31 -20.58 -0.20
C VAL A 21 -2.06 -21.45 0.82
N ARG A 22 -1.81 -22.77 0.79
CA ARG A 22 -2.41 -23.73 1.72
C ARG A 22 -1.61 -23.87 3.02
N ARG A 23 -0.40 -23.31 3.10
CA ARG A 23 0.48 -23.42 4.28
C ARG A 23 0.30 -22.27 5.28
N SER A 24 -0.17 -21.11 4.84
CA SER A 24 -0.36 -19.94 5.71
C SER A 24 -1.77 -19.38 5.59
N LYS A 25 -2.39 -19.08 6.73
CA LYS A 25 -3.70 -18.44 6.75
C LYS A 25 -3.57 -16.99 6.28
N PRO A 26 -4.54 -16.47 5.52
CA PRO A 26 -4.58 -15.05 5.20
C PRO A 26 -4.57 -14.22 6.48
N VAL A 27 -3.82 -13.12 6.46
CA VAL A 27 -3.69 -12.21 7.60
C VAL A 27 -4.51 -10.96 7.32
N LEU A 28 -5.36 -10.57 8.26
CA LEU A 28 -6.03 -9.27 8.24
C LEU A 28 -5.06 -8.22 8.75
N LYS A 29 -4.88 -7.15 7.98
CA LYS A 29 -4.07 -6.00 8.35
C LYS A 29 -4.91 -4.74 8.22
N GLN A 30 -4.86 -3.91 9.23
CA GLN A 30 -5.39 -2.56 9.15
C GLN A 30 -4.33 -1.66 8.51
N VAL A 31 -4.71 -0.92 7.48
CA VAL A 31 -3.85 0.03 6.79
C VAL A 31 -4.54 1.39 6.73
N LYS A 32 -3.78 2.47 6.94
CA LYS A 32 -4.26 3.82 6.61
C LYS A 32 -4.14 4.02 5.11
N THR A 33 -5.16 4.58 4.48
CA THR A 33 -5.19 4.88 3.06
C THR A 33 -5.73 6.29 2.85
N TRP A 34 -5.23 6.95 1.81
CA TRP A 34 -5.72 8.24 1.36
C TRP A 34 -6.98 8.05 0.51
N PRO A 35 -8.15 8.54 0.96
CA PRO A 35 -9.35 8.49 0.14
C PRO A 35 -9.27 9.46 -1.04
N ALA A 36 -10.20 9.31 -2.00
CA ALA A 36 -10.36 10.32 -3.05
C ALA A 36 -10.67 11.69 -2.42
N GLY A 37 -10.03 12.74 -2.91
CA GLY A 37 -10.17 14.10 -2.35
C GLY A 37 -9.34 14.35 -1.08
N ALA A 38 -8.52 13.40 -0.63
CA ALA A 38 -7.65 13.61 0.52
C ALA A 38 -6.70 14.81 0.35
N ASN A 39 -6.07 14.92 -0.82
CA ASN A 39 -5.13 16.00 -1.10
C ASN A 39 -5.80 17.37 -1.04
N SER A 40 -6.99 17.51 -1.62
CA SER A 40 -7.76 18.75 -1.55
C SER A 40 -8.22 19.08 -0.13
N ALA A 41 -8.59 18.06 0.66
CA ALA A 41 -8.96 18.27 2.06
C ALA A 41 -7.77 18.75 2.90
N LEU A 42 -6.57 18.19 2.69
CA LEU A 42 -5.34 18.64 3.34
C LEU A 42 -4.94 20.06 2.94
N GLN A 43 -5.00 20.36 1.63
CA GLN A 43 -4.72 21.71 1.13
C GLN A 43 -5.63 22.73 1.81
N ASN A 44 -6.93 22.46 1.85
CA ASN A 44 -7.89 23.31 2.56
C ASN A 44 -7.57 23.42 4.07
N CYS A 45 -7.21 22.31 4.75
CA CYS A 45 -6.75 22.32 6.16
C CYS A 45 -5.67 23.39 6.36
N PHE A 46 -4.63 23.36 5.51
CA PHE A 46 -3.46 24.22 5.64
C PHE A 46 -3.70 25.67 5.17
N GLU A 47 -4.56 25.88 4.18
CA GLU A 47 -4.96 27.21 3.71
C GLU A 47 -5.78 27.97 4.75
N CYS A 48 -6.64 27.26 5.49
CA CYS A 48 -7.45 27.85 6.56
C CYS A 48 -6.72 27.92 7.91
N THR A 49 -5.51 27.38 8.02
CA THR A 49 -4.75 27.39 9.28
C THR A 49 -4.07 28.73 9.48
N ASP A 50 -4.30 29.38 10.62
CA ASP A 50 -3.48 30.50 11.06
C ASP A 50 -2.15 29.99 11.61
N TRP A 51 -1.08 30.08 10.82
CA TRP A 51 0.25 29.63 11.22
C TRP A 51 0.90 30.53 12.28
N ASN A 52 0.46 31.79 12.42
CA ASN A 52 1.00 32.70 13.43
C ASN A 52 0.60 32.27 14.84
N MET A 53 -0.55 31.60 15.00
CA MET A 53 -0.99 31.13 16.31
C MET A 53 0.04 30.20 16.98
N PHE A 54 0.73 29.36 16.19
CA PHE A 54 1.78 28.48 16.71
C PHE A 54 3.02 29.26 17.14
N ARG A 55 3.36 30.32 16.39
CA ARG A 55 4.49 31.19 16.71
C ARG A 55 4.23 31.96 17.99
N GLU A 56 3.04 32.55 18.10
CA GLU A 56 2.62 33.30 19.29
C GLU A 56 2.59 32.41 20.53
N ALA A 57 2.02 31.20 20.40
CA ALA A 57 1.98 30.23 21.50
C ALA A 57 3.39 29.82 21.99
N ALA A 58 4.35 29.70 21.08
CA ALA A 58 5.73 29.34 21.42
C ALA A 58 6.59 30.56 21.83
N THR A 59 6.06 31.78 21.84
CA THR A 59 6.82 33.00 22.15
C THR A 59 6.74 33.31 23.64
N ASN A 60 7.91 33.43 24.28
CA ASN A 60 8.06 33.85 25.66
C ASN A 60 8.87 35.17 25.69
N GLY A 61 8.16 36.29 25.87
CA GLY A 61 8.76 37.63 25.75
C GLY A 61 9.24 37.90 24.32
N ASP A 62 10.52 38.26 24.17
CA ASP A 62 11.12 38.50 22.84
C ASP A 62 11.73 37.23 22.21
N SER A 63 11.60 36.07 22.85
CA SER A 63 12.23 34.82 22.42
C SER A 63 11.20 33.77 21.97
N ILE A 64 11.49 33.07 20.88
CA ILE A 64 10.65 31.97 20.38
C ILE A 64 11.26 30.65 20.84
N ASN A 65 10.47 29.84 21.53
CA ASN A 65 10.82 28.46 21.85
C ASN A 65 10.68 27.59 20.58
N LEU A 66 11.80 27.36 19.90
CA LEU A 66 11.81 26.63 18.62
C LEU A 66 11.33 25.18 18.74
N GLU A 67 11.63 24.52 19.86
CA GLU A 67 11.21 23.14 20.09
C GLU A 67 9.68 23.05 20.20
N GLU A 68 9.09 23.95 20.97
CA GLU A 68 7.64 24.05 21.15
C GLU A 68 6.93 24.44 19.84
N TYR A 69 7.47 25.41 19.10
CA TYR A 69 6.96 25.78 17.79
C TYR A 69 6.99 24.61 16.81
N THR A 70 8.12 23.91 16.69
CA THR A 70 8.28 22.80 15.75
C THR A 70 7.40 21.62 16.14
N THR A 71 7.31 21.31 17.44
CA THR A 71 6.48 20.23 17.96
C THR A 71 5.01 20.50 17.70
N SER A 72 4.53 21.70 18.02
CA SER A 72 3.12 22.07 17.83
C SER A 72 2.70 22.07 16.36
N VAL A 73 3.51 22.63 15.46
CA VAL A 73 3.29 22.59 14.00
C VAL A 73 3.27 21.16 13.48
N THR A 74 4.24 20.33 13.87
CA THR A 74 4.34 18.94 13.41
C THR A 74 3.18 18.10 13.92
N SER A 75 2.78 18.28 15.19
CA SER A 75 1.62 17.61 15.78
C SER A 75 0.33 18.01 15.08
N TYR A 76 0.15 19.29 14.73
CA TYR A 76 -1.02 19.74 13.98
C TYR A 76 -1.10 19.15 12.57
N ILE A 77 0.02 19.13 11.84
CA ILE A 77 0.09 18.50 10.51
C ILE A 77 -0.26 17.02 10.62
N GLY A 78 0.29 16.32 11.62
CA GLY A 78 -0.04 14.92 11.91
C GLY A 78 -1.53 14.71 12.16
N LYS A 79 -2.17 15.63 12.90
CA LYS A 79 -3.63 15.64 13.10
C LYS A 79 -4.40 15.81 11.78
N CYS A 80 -4.06 16.80 10.95
CA CYS A 80 -4.73 16.97 9.63
C CYS A 80 -4.59 15.68 8.78
N ILE A 81 -3.42 15.03 8.80
CA ILE A 81 -3.20 13.76 8.10
C ILE A 81 -4.11 12.67 8.66
N ASP A 82 -4.18 12.53 9.97
CA ASP A 82 -5.00 11.52 10.63
C ASP A 82 -6.50 11.74 10.39
N ASP A 83 -6.97 12.99 10.38
CA ASP A 83 -8.36 13.37 10.11
C ASP A 83 -8.77 13.07 8.66
N VAL A 84 -7.83 13.17 7.71
CA VAL A 84 -8.10 12.93 6.28
C VAL A 84 -7.92 11.46 5.89
N THR A 85 -7.05 10.72 6.57
CA THR A 85 -6.81 9.31 6.25
C THR A 85 -7.94 8.42 6.74
N VAL A 86 -8.21 7.35 5.99
CA VAL A 86 -9.20 6.33 6.40
C VAL A 86 -8.52 5.02 6.72
N SER A 87 -8.96 4.36 7.79
CA SER A 87 -8.54 3.00 8.11
C SER A 87 -9.29 1.99 7.25
N LYS A 88 -8.55 1.12 6.56
CA LYS A 88 -9.10 0.04 5.75
C LYS A 88 -8.49 -1.30 6.18
N THR A 89 -9.33 -2.31 6.32
CA THR A 89 -8.87 -3.67 6.55
C THR A 89 -8.58 -4.36 5.22
N ILE A 90 -7.37 -4.85 5.05
CA ILE A 90 -6.95 -5.63 3.90
C ILE A 90 -6.59 -7.06 4.31
N THR A 91 -6.87 -8.01 3.43
CA THR A 91 -6.50 -9.41 3.63
C THR A 91 -5.25 -9.70 2.80
N THR A 92 -4.11 -9.88 3.45
CA THR A 92 -2.85 -10.25 2.79
C THR A 92 -2.68 -11.76 2.76
N ARG A 93 -2.30 -12.31 1.61
CA ARG A 93 -1.95 -13.74 1.46
C ARG A 93 -0.44 -13.87 1.24
N SER A 94 0.16 -14.97 1.70
CA SER A 94 1.62 -15.21 1.58
C SER A 94 2.16 -15.18 0.16
N ASN A 95 1.33 -15.47 -0.84
CA ASN A 95 1.70 -15.43 -2.26
C ASN A 95 1.22 -14.17 -3.00
N GLN A 96 0.70 -13.17 -2.29
CA GLN A 96 0.20 -11.95 -2.92
C GLN A 96 1.38 -11.09 -3.35
N LYS A 97 1.68 -11.13 -4.66
CA LYS A 97 2.79 -10.36 -5.22
C LYS A 97 2.39 -8.87 -5.32
N PRO A 98 3.29 -7.92 -4.99
CA PRO A 98 2.95 -6.49 -4.99
C PRO A 98 2.45 -5.96 -6.35
N TRP A 99 2.95 -6.53 -7.44
CA TRP A 99 2.57 -6.17 -8.81
C TRP A 99 1.25 -6.82 -9.28
N MET A 100 0.64 -7.70 -8.47
CA MET A 100 -0.60 -8.39 -8.80
C MET A 100 -1.80 -7.53 -8.38
N THR A 101 -2.09 -6.50 -9.17
CA THR A 101 -3.21 -5.56 -8.93
C THR A 101 -4.57 -6.18 -9.28
N ALA A 102 -5.66 -5.52 -8.86
CA ALA A 102 -7.02 -5.94 -9.20
C ALA A 102 -7.27 -5.99 -10.72
N GLU A 103 -6.69 -5.05 -11.46
CA GLU A 103 -6.74 -5.02 -12.92
C GLU A 103 -6.01 -6.23 -13.53
N MET A 104 -4.79 -6.54 -13.06
CA MET A 104 -4.06 -7.73 -13.50
C MET A 104 -4.86 -9.01 -13.22
N HIS A 105 -5.53 -9.10 -12.07
CA HIS A 105 -6.44 -10.20 -11.77
C HIS A 105 -7.63 -10.26 -12.74
N ALA A 106 -8.19 -9.12 -13.12
CA ALA A 106 -9.28 -9.04 -14.10
C ALA A 106 -8.83 -9.51 -15.48
N LEU A 107 -7.68 -9.05 -15.96
CA LEU A 107 -7.07 -9.46 -17.24
C LEU A 107 -6.71 -10.96 -17.27
N LEU A 108 -6.14 -11.50 -16.18
CA LEU A 108 -5.88 -12.93 -16.10
C LEU A 108 -7.17 -13.74 -16.11
N LYS A 109 -8.21 -13.29 -15.39
CA LYS A 109 -9.50 -13.98 -15.33
C LYS A 109 -10.22 -13.95 -16.68
N SER A 110 -10.16 -12.85 -17.43
CA SER A 110 -10.73 -12.78 -18.78
C SER A 110 -10.01 -13.74 -19.74
N ARG A 111 -8.67 -13.76 -19.73
CA ARG A 111 -7.87 -14.70 -20.52
C ARG A 111 -8.17 -16.17 -20.19
N LEU A 112 -8.32 -16.50 -18.91
CA LEU A 112 -8.63 -17.87 -18.48
C LEU A 112 -10.03 -18.33 -18.87
N ARG A 113 -10.96 -17.40 -19.09
CA ARG A 113 -12.34 -17.67 -19.52
C ARG A 113 -12.47 -17.75 -21.05
N ALA A 114 -11.48 -17.30 -21.81
CA ALA A 114 -11.51 -17.40 -23.27
C ALA A 114 -11.44 -18.88 -23.71
N PRO A 115 -12.15 -19.27 -24.78
CA PRO A 115 -12.04 -20.60 -25.39
C PRO A 115 -10.59 -20.95 -25.72
N SER A 116 -10.23 -22.23 -25.61
CA SER A 116 -8.84 -22.71 -25.76
C SER A 116 -8.18 -22.32 -27.08
N GLU A 117 -8.96 -22.08 -28.14
CA GLU A 117 -8.48 -21.69 -29.47
C GLU A 117 -7.91 -20.26 -29.53
N LEU A 118 -8.22 -19.40 -28.56
CA LEU A 118 -7.65 -18.05 -28.46
C LEU A 118 -6.54 -17.94 -27.40
N ARG A 119 -6.15 -19.07 -26.80
CA ARG A 119 -5.11 -19.10 -25.77
C ARG A 119 -3.74 -19.13 -26.45
N ILE A 120 -3.30 -17.96 -26.92
CA ILE A 120 -1.97 -17.76 -27.53
C ILE A 120 -0.93 -18.46 -26.65
N ARG A 121 -0.32 -19.51 -27.22
CA ARG A 121 0.79 -20.23 -26.63
C ARG A 121 1.98 -19.28 -26.71
N TRP A 122 2.40 -18.75 -25.56
CA TRP A 122 3.70 -18.09 -25.48
C TRP A 122 4.78 -19.12 -25.88
N PRO A 123 5.73 -18.76 -26.77
CA PRO A 123 6.87 -19.61 -27.11
C PRO A 123 7.70 -19.97 -25.88
#